data_AF-A0A0S8BSF2-F1
#
_entry.id   AF-A0A0S8BSF2-F1
#
_cell.length_a   1.000
_cell.length_b   1.000
_cell.length_c   1.000
_cell.angle_alpha   90.00
_cell.angle_beta   90.00
_cell.angle_gamma   90.00
#
_symmetry.space_group_name_H-M   'P 1'
#
loop_
_entity.id
_entity.type
_entity.pdbx_description
1 polymer ?
#
loop_
_entity_poly.entity_id
_entity_poly.type
_entity_poly.pdbx_seq_one_letter_code
_entity_poly.pdbx_strand_id
1 'polypeptide(L)'
;MKALLAKKPDVVVEAASHDAVRDYGEAILRKKITLIVLSGGALSDDTLRGRLERAALKSGALLYVPSGGIGGLDALKAACVAGVDEVTIAVNKPPPAWKGIPYVERLGVDLDSLREPRILFDGPAREGVPLFPANVNIAAVLSMAGIGFDRTRLKVIAVPGLTHNTHLIEIKGRTGNVSVKLENVPAPDNPKTAWLACYSALAALKAAKSPVRYGT
;
A
#
# COMPACT_ATOMS: atom_id res chain seq x y z
N MET A 1 -20.38 -9.78 8.47
CA MET A 1 -20.73 -8.42 8.96
C MET A 1 -21.55 -8.41 10.27
N LYS A 2 -22.77 -8.97 10.32
CA LYS A 2 -23.63 -8.90 11.54
C LYS A 2 -22.95 -9.38 12.82
N ALA A 3 -22.28 -10.54 12.78
CA ALA A 3 -21.56 -11.09 13.93
C ALA A 3 -20.38 -10.21 14.41
N LEU A 4 -19.66 -9.56 13.47
CA LEU A 4 -18.58 -8.63 13.79
C LEU A 4 -19.12 -7.39 14.51
N LEU A 5 -20.18 -6.77 13.98
CA LEU A 5 -20.77 -5.56 14.57
C LEU A 5 -21.42 -5.84 15.94
N ALA A 6 -21.92 -7.05 16.17
CA ALA A 6 -22.47 -7.46 17.46
C ALA A 6 -21.41 -7.43 18.58
N LYS A 7 -20.12 -7.56 18.26
CA LYS A 7 -19.01 -7.42 19.22
C LYS A 7 -18.70 -5.97 19.60
N LYS A 8 -19.31 -4.98 18.93
CA LYS A 8 -19.09 -3.54 19.15
C LYS A 8 -17.61 -3.15 19.23
N PRO A 9 -16.79 -3.48 18.20
CA PRO A 9 -15.37 -3.18 18.24
C PRO A 9 -15.12 -1.66 18.12
N ASP A 10 -14.11 -1.15 18.83
CA ASP A 10 -13.61 0.22 18.63
C ASP A 10 -12.88 0.37 17.28
N VAL A 11 -12.18 -0.69 16.89
CA VAL A 11 -11.30 -0.74 15.72
C VAL A 11 -11.50 -2.07 15.00
N VAL A 12 -11.60 -2.01 13.68
CA VAL A 12 -11.54 -3.16 12.78
C VAL A 12 -10.29 -3.03 11.92
N VAL A 13 -9.51 -4.11 11.82
CA VAL A 13 -8.36 -4.21 10.92
C VAL A 13 -8.78 -5.07 9.73
N GLU A 14 -8.77 -4.49 8.54
CA GLU A 14 -8.90 -5.20 7.28
C GLU A 14 -7.52 -5.69 6.84
N ALA A 15 -7.39 -7.01 6.75
CA ALA A 15 -6.20 -7.75 6.31
C ALA A 15 -6.59 -8.94 5.43
N ALA A 16 -7.61 -8.76 4.58
CA ALA A 16 -8.26 -9.81 3.83
C ALA A 16 -8.07 -9.64 2.31
N SER A 17 -8.69 -8.61 1.72
CA SER A 17 -8.65 -8.40 0.26
C SER A 17 -9.20 -7.04 -0.13
N HIS A 18 -9.00 -6.67 -1.39
CA HIS A 18 -9.62 -5.47 -1.97
C HIS A 18 -11.15 -5.53 -1.93
N ASP A 19 -11.74 -6.72 -2.13
CA ASP A 19 -13.19 -6.91 -2.09
C ASP A 19 -13.74 -6.75 -0.68
N ALA A 20 -13.01 -7.21 0.35
CA ALA A 20 -13.39 -6.96 1.74
C ALA A 20 -13.48 -5.45 2.04
N VAL A 21 -12.58 -4.63 1.49
CA VAL A 21 -12.66 -3.16 1.61
C VAL A 21 -13.92 -2.62 0.94
N ARG A 22 -14.24 -3.10 -0.27
CA ARG A 22 -15.44 -2.69 -1.04
C ARG A 22 -16.73 -3.04 -0.34
N ASP A 23 -16.83 -4.28 0.14
CA ASP A 23 -18.06 -4.87 0.66
C ASP A 23 -18.38 -4.38 2.07
N TYR A 24 -17.35 -4.11 2.87
CA TYR A 24 -17.51 -3.92 4.32
C TYR A 24 -17.08 -2.54 4.81
N GLY A 25 -16.17 -1.85 4.12
CA GLY A 25 -15.52 -0.65 4.63
C GLY A 25 -16.50 0.46 5.00
N GLU A 26 -17.46 0.77 4.13
CA GLU A 26 -18.41 1.85 4.37
C GLU A 26 -19.33 1.54 5.55
N ALA A 27 -19.82 0.31 5.63
CA ALA A 27 -20.73 -0.12 6.71
C ALA A 27 -20.05 -0.02 8.09
N ILE A 28 -18.77 -0.34 8.17
CA ILE A 28 -17.96 -0.22 9.39
C ILE A 28 -17.82 1.26 9.78
N LEU A 29 -17.38 2.11 8.85
CA LEU A 29 -17.17 3.54 9.11
C LEU A 29 -18.46 4.25 9.52
N ARG A 30 -19.59 3.95 8.86
CA ARG A 30 -20.91 4.51 9.22
C ARG A 30 -21.36 4.16 10.63
N LYS A 31 -20.83 3.10 11.24
CA LYS A 31 -21.09 2.73 12.64
C LYS A 31 -20.15 3.42 13.64
N LYS A 32 -19.36 4.41 13.19
CA LYS A 32 -18.36 5.13 14.00
C LYS A 32 -17.23 4.21 14.50
N ILE A 33 -16.97 3.13 13.76
CA ILE A 33 -15.90 2.18 14.09
C ILE A 33 -14.66 2.57 13.28
N THR A 34 -13.51 2.68 13.95
CA THR A 34 -12.23 2.93 13.26
C THR A 34 -11.91 1.77 12.34
N LEU A 35 -11.51 2.06 11.10
CA LEU A 35 -11.13 1.06 10.11
C LEU A 35 -9.67 1.26 9.70
N ILE A 36 -8.84 0.25 9.98
CA ILE A 36 -7.47 0.15 9.48
C ILE A 36 -7.49 -0.71 8.22
N VAL A 37 -6.95 -0.24 7.09
CA VAL A 37 -7.01 -0.92 5.77
C VAL A 37 -5.61 -1.30 5.30
N LEU A 38 -5.28 -2.59 5.25
CA LEU A 38 -4.01 -3.07 4.66
C LEU A 38 -4.11 -3.27 3.15
N SER A 39 -5.30 -3.57 2.63
CA SER A 39 -5.57 -3.71 1.21
C SER A 39 -5.71 -2.35 0.50
N GLY A 40 -4.78 -1.43 0.77
CA GLY A 40 -4.84 -0.03 0.32
C GLY A 40 -4.92 0.16 -1.19
N GLY A 41 -4.51 -0.84 -1.99
CA GLY A 41 -4.68 -0.84 -3.44
C GLY A 41 -6.14 -0.75 -3.89
N ALA A 42 -7.11 -1.17 -3.07
CA ALA A 42 -8.54 -1.01 -3.38
C ALA A 42 -8.93 0.47 -3.53
N LEU A 43 -8.25 1.36 -2.79
CA LEU A 43 -8.46 2.81 -2.81
C LEU A 43 -7.83 3.50 -4.02
N SER A 44 -7.14 2.70 -4.85
CA SER A 44 -7.18 2.68 -6.31
C SER A 44 -8.28 3.46 -7.02
N ASP A 45 -9.48 3.03 -6.66
CA ASP A 45 -10.75 3.48 -7.20
C ASP A 45 -11.21 4.72 -6.43
N ASP A 46 -11.22 5.87 -7.11
CA ASP A 46 -11.59 7.15 -6.53
C ASP A 46 -13.07 7.19 -6.08
N THR A 47 -13.95 6.40 -6.70
CA THR A 47 -15.34 6.28 -6.28
C THR A 47 -15.43 5.57 -4.94
N LEU A 48 -14.74 4.44 -4.79
CA LEU A 48 -14.66 3.71 -3.53
C LEU A 48 -14.00 4.56 -2.45
N ARG A 49 -12.82 5.12 -2.74
CA ARG A 49 -12.05 5.93 -1.79
C ARG A 49 -12.86 7.12 -1.29
N GLY A 50 -13.45 7.90 -2.20
CA GLY A 50 -14.29 9.03 -1.83
C GLY A 50 -15.53 8.63 -1.02
N ARG A 51 -16.13 7.44 -1.29
CA ARG A 51 -17.24 6.91 -0.48
C ARG A 51 -16.82 6.61 0.95
N LEU A 52 -15.66 5.98 1.15
CA LEU A 52 -15.14 5.67 2.48
C LEU A 52 -14.70 6.93 3.24
N GLU A 53 -13.98 7.84 2.58
CA GLU A 53 -13.59 9.13 3.17
C GLU A 53 -14.82 9.93 3.64
N ARG A 54 -15.87 10.02 2.81
CA ARG A 54 -17.14 10.66 3.22
C ARG A 54 -17.81 9.97 4.40
N ALA A 55 -17.80 8.63 4.45
CA ALA A 55 -18.39 7.88 5.56
C ALA A 55 -17.63 8.13 6.88
N ALA A 56 -16.30 8.16 6.82
CA ALA A 56 -15.43 8.48 7.95
C ALA A 56 -15.69 9.91 8.47
N LEU A 57 -15.71 10.89 7.56
CA LEU A 57 -16.00 12.29 7.91
C LEU A 57 -17.38 12.46 8.56
N LYS A 58 -18.42 11.80 8.04
CA LYS A 58 -19.79 11.92 8.56
C LYS A 58 -19.97 11.28 9.94
N SER A 59 -19.30 10.17 10.22
CA SER A 59 -19.46 9.45 11.50
C SER A 59 -18.46 9.90 12.56
N GLY A 60 -17.36 10.55 12.16
CA GLY A 60 -16.19 10.80 13.00
C GLY A 60 -15.35 9.55 13.25
N ALA A 61 -15.53 8.48 12.46
CA ALA A 61 -14.64 7.33 12.49
C ALA A 61 -13.29 7.66 11.85
N LEU A 62 -12.22 7.03 12.34
CA LEU A 62 -10.92 7.08 11.69
C LEU A 62 -10.86 6.03 10.56
N LEU A 63 -10.60 6.48 9.33
CA LEU A 63 -10.11 5.63 8.24
C LEU A 63 -8.59 5.74 8.21
N TYR A 64 -7.88 4.64 8.47
CA TYR A 64 -6.43 4.64 8.54
C TYR A 64 -5.83 3.60 7.57
N VAL A 65 -5.07 4.08 6.60
CA VAL A 65 -4.21 3.25 5.76
C VAL A 65 -2.76 3.36 6.29
N PRO A 66 -2.20 2.32 6.93
CA PRO A 66 -0.83 2.35 7.43
C PRO A 66 0.18 2.29 6.28
N SER A 67 1.46 2.54 6.58
CA SER A 67 2.53 2.52 5.57
C SER A 67 2.73 1.15 4.90
N GLY A 68 2.28 0.06 5.53
CA GLY A 68 2.50 -1.27 4.98
C GLY A 68 3.98 -1.66 5.04
N GLY A 69 4.49 -2.23 3.95
CA GLY A 69 5.89 -2.65 3.82
C GLY A 69 6.86 -1.54 3.40
N ILE A 70 6.49 -0.26 3.57
CA ILE A 70 7.33 0.90 3.28
C ILE A 70 7.42 1.86 4.47
N GLY A 71 8.35 2.82 4.39
CA GLY A 71 8.53 3.94 5.30
C GLY A 71 8.76 5.24 4.52
N GLY A 72 9.08 6.33 5.20
CA GLY A 72 9.36 7.63 4.57
C GLY A 72 8.12 8.41 4.10
N LEU A 73 6.91 7.96 4.47
CA LEU A 73 5.68 8.71 4.17
C LEU A 73 5.63 10.07 4.87
N ASP A 74 6.31 10.18 6.00
CA ASP A 74 6.52 11.42 6.73
C ASP A 74 7.37 12.42 5.93
N ALA A 75 8.53 11.98 5.43
CA ALA A 75 9.37 12.76 4.55
C ALA A 75 8.63 13.16 3.26
N LEU A 76 7.86 12.24 2.67
CA LEU A 76 7.04 12.54 1.49
C LEU A 76 5.99 13.62 1.76
N LYS A 77 5.23 13.50 2.84
CA LYS A 77 4.22 14.50 3.22
C LYS A 77 4.87 15.87 3.43
N ALA A 78 6.00 15.93 4.15
CA ALA A 78 6.74 17.17 4.36
C ALA A 78 7.24 17.79 3.05
N ALA A 79 7.81 16.98 2.15
CA ALA A 79 8.24 17.43 0.83
C ALA A 79 7.05 17.95 -0.01
N CYS A 80 5.90 17.29 0.05
CA CYS A 80 4.69 17.70 -0.68
C CYS A 80 4.19 19.08 -0.26
N VAL A 81 4.35 19.46 1.02
CA VAL A 81 4.01 20.82 1.51
C VAL A 81 4.85 21.89 0.81
N ALA A 82 6.13 21.62 0.54
CA ALA A 82 7.02 22.55 -0.15
C ALA A 82 6.84 22.53 -1.68
N GLY A 83 6.44 21.37 -2.22
CA GLY A 83 6.31 21.09 -3.65
C GLY A 83 7.29 20.00 -4.09
N VAL A 84 6.76 18.98 -4.78
CA VAL A 84 7.48 17.81 -5.28
C VAL A 84 7.30 17.69 -6.78
N ASP A 85 8.42 17.48 -7.47
CA ASP A 85 8.47 17.34 -8.93
C ASP A 85 8.22 15.88 -9.32
N GLU A 86 8.92 14.94 -8.67
CA GLU A 86 8.91 13.52 -8.99
C GLU A 86 8.78 12.65 -7.72
N VAL A 87 7.93 11.63 -7.78
CA VAL A 87 7.89 10.52 -6.81
C VAL A 87 7.88 9.21 -7.57
N THR A 88 8.85 8.36 -7.29
CA THR A 88 8.93 7.01 -7.86
C THR A 88 8.94 5.95 -6.77
N ILE A 89 8.42 4.77 -7.10
CA ILE A 89 8.59 3.57 -6.29
C ILE A 89 8.94 2.38 -7.19
N ALA A 90 10.04 1.70 -6.88
CA ALA A 90 10.39 0.42 -7.47
C ALA A 90 10.10 -0.71 -6.48
N VAL A 91 9.38 -1.72 -6.95
CA VAL A 91 9.01 -2.92 -6.19
C VAL A 91 9.70 -4.11 -6.82
N ASN A 92 10.69 -4.65 -6.11
CA ASN A 92 11.49 -5.77 -6.55
C ASN A 92 11.16 -7.00 -5.72
N LYS A 93 10.78 -8.08 -6.38
CA LYS A 93 10.53 -9.38 -5.72
C LYS A 93 11.11 -10.52 -6.56
N PRO A 94 11.42 -11.68 -5.94
CA PRO A 94 11.86 -12.85 -6.69
C PRO A 94 10.78 -13.32 -7.68
N PRO A 95 11.15 -13.96 -8.80
CA PRO A 95 10.22 -14.36 -9.86
C PRO A 95 8.98 -15.15 -9.37
N PRO A 96 9.07 -16.08 -8.40
CA PRO A 96 7.90 -16.80 -7.89
C PRO A 96 6.80 -15.91 -7.31
N ALA A 97 7.13 -14.71 -6.79
CA ALA A 97 6.15 -13.79 -6.23
C ALA A 97 5.18 -13.21 -7.27
N TRP A 98 5.57 -13.23 -8.55
CA TRP A 98 4.82 -12.66 -9.67
C TRP A 98 3.97 -13.68 -10.42
N LYS A 99 4.09 -14.97 -10.11
CA LYS A 99 3.30 -16.05 -10.73
C LYS A 99 1.82 -15.99 -10.33
N GLY A 100 0.94 -16.38 -11.26
CA GLY A 100 -0.50 -16.39 -11.07
C GLY A 100 -1.15 -15.00 -11.13
N ILE A 101 -0.39 -13.96 -11.51
CA ILE A 101 -0.94 -12.62 -11.74
C ILE A 101 -1.36 -12.55 -13.22
N PRO A 102 -2.66 -12.34 -13.54
CA PRO A 102 -3.14 -12.39 -14.92
C PRO A 102 -2.42 -11.43 -15.88
N TYR A 103 -2.02 -10.26 -15.38
CA TYR A 103 -1.24 -9.31 -16.19
C TYR A 103 0.14 -9.88 -16.56
N VAL A 104 0.83 -10.52 -15.62
CA VAL A 104 2.17 -11.10 -15.84
C VAL A 104 2.11 -12.30 -16.78
N GLU A 105 1.09 -13.14 -16.65
CA GLU A 105 0.87 -14.27 -17.58
C GLU A 105 0.66 -13.79 -19.02
N ARG A 106 -0.10 -12.70 -19.21
CA ARG A 106 -0.29 -12.07 -20.53
C ARG A 106 0.98 -11.48 -21.12
N LEU A 107 1.98 -11.12 -20.31
CA LEU A 107 3.28 -10.65 -20.82
C LEU A 107 4.11 -11.79 -21.45
N GLY A 108 3.76 -13.06 -21.18
CA GLY A 108 4.49 -14.22 -21.71
C GLY A 108 5.94 -14.33 -21.23
N VAL A 109 6.26 -13.77 -20.05
CA VAL A 109 7.60 -13.82 -19.48
C VAL A 109 7.82 -15.17 -18.80
N ASP A 110 8.86 -15.91 -19.20
CA ASP A 110 9.32 -17.09 -18.47
C ASP A 110 10.02 -16.66 -17.17
N LEU A 111 9.27 -16.75 -16.06
CA LEU A 111 9.76 -16.41 -14.73
C LEU A 111 10.66 -17.50 -14.13
N ASP A 112 10.60 -18.74 -14.63
CA ASP A 112 11.37 -19.87 -14.11
C ASP A 112 12.80 -19.88 -14.65
N SER A 113 12.98 -19.45 -15.90
CA SER A 113 14.29 -19.37 -16.53
C SER A 113 14.96 -18.00 -16.41
N LEU A 114 14.40 -17.08 -15.62
CA LEU A 114 14.86 -15.69 -15.57
C LEU A 114 16.26 -15.58 -14.95
N ARG A 115 17.23 -15.03 -15.70
CA ARG A 115 18.63 -14.86 -15.25
C ARG A 115 19.02 -13.43 -14.87
N GLU A 116 18.28 -12.44 -15.38
CA GLU A 116 18.54 -11.02 -15.16
C GLU A 116 17.25 -10.31 -14.70
N PRO A 117 17.36 -9.17 -14.00
CA PRO A 117 16.20 -8.37 -13.63
C PRO A 117 15.33 -8.03 -14.84
N ARG A 118 14.01 -8.23 -14.71
CA ARG A 118 13.03 -7.92 -15.75
C ARG A 118 11.96 -6.99 -15.23
N ILE A 119 11.84 -5.83 -15.88
CA ILE A 119 10.72 -4.90 -15.64
C ILE A 119 9.45 -5.55 -16.20
N LEU A 120 8.46 -5.75 -15.32
CA LEU A 120 7.13 -6.25 -15.65
C LEU A 120 6.16 -5.09 -15.92
N PHE A 121 6.37 -3.95 -15.26
CA PHE A 121 5.58 -2.74 -15.44
C PHE A 121 6.42 -1.51 -15.12
N ASP A 122 6.23 -0.46 -15.90
CA ASP A 122 6.82 0.85 -15.64
C ASP A 122 5.89 1.96 -16.14
N GLY A 123 5.25 2.68 -15.22
CA GLY A 123 4.23 3.67 -15.56
C GLY A 123 3.55 4.30 -14.34
N PRO A 124 2.45 5.06 -14.54
CA PRO A 124 1.69 5.64 -13.44
C PRO A 124 1.15 4.58 -12.47
N ALA A 125 1.16 4.87 -11.18
CA ALA A 125 0.58 4.01 -10.15
C ALA A 125 -0.92 3.79 -10.39
N ARG A 126 -1.62 4.77 -10.99
CA ARG A 126 -3.01 4.66 -11.44
C ARG A 126 -3.28 3.41 -12.27
N GLU A 127 -2.38 3.10 -13.20
CA GLU A 127 -2.49 1.97 -14.10
C GLU A 127 -1.89 0.71 -13.50
N GLY A 128 -0.75 0.84 -12.81
CA GLY A 128 -0.01 -0.31 -12.28
C GLY A 128 -0.66 -0.97 -11.08
N VAL A 129 -1.26 -0.20 -10.15
CA VAL A 129 -1.83 -0.77 -8.91
C VAL A 129 -2.91 -1.83 -9.17
N PRO A 130 -3.90 -1.59 -10.07
CA PRO A 130 -4.90 -2.60 -10.40
C PRO A 130 -4.35 -3.88 -11.05
N LEU A 131 -3.19 -3.81 -11.72
CA LEU A 131 -2.59 -4.95 -12.44
C LEU A 131 -1.91 -5.96 -11.51
N PHE A 132 -1.49 -5.53 -10.32
CA PHE A 132 -0.75 -6.35 -9.36
C PHE A 132 -1.44 -6.40 -7.98
N PRO A 133 -2.69 -6.92 -7.89
CA PRO A 133 -3.43 -6.97 -6.65
C PRO A 133 -2.62 -7.69 -5.55
N ALA A 134 -2.78 -7.21 -4.31
CA ALA A 134 -2.04 -7.63 -3.11
C ALA A 134 -0.51 -7.38 -3.12
N ASN A 135 0.12 -7.12 -4.27
CA ASN A 135 1.58 -7.02 -4.37
C ASN A 135 2.10 -5.59 -4.29
N VAL A 136 1.31 -4.60 -4.74
CA VAL A 136 1.73 -3.19 -4.82
C VAL A 136 0.82 -2.25 -4.03
N ASN A 137 0.15 -2.74 -2.98
CA ASN A 137 -0.63 -1.90 -2.05
C ASN A 137 0.21 -0.71 -1.52
N ILE A 138 1.51 -0.91 -1.30
CA ILE A 138 2.45 0.14 -0.88
C ILE A 138 2.55 1.31 -1.87
N ALA A 139 2.42 1.06 -3.18
CA ALA A 139 2.42 2.12 -4.19
C ALA A 139 1.13 2.94 -4.10
N ALA A 140 0.01 2.30 -3.75
CA ALA A 140 -1.24 3.01 -3.49
C ALA A 140 -1.15 3.88 -2.24
N VAL A 141 -0.56 3.37 -1.15
CA VAL A 141 -0.35 4.17 0.07
C VAL A 141 0.55 5.38 -0.21
N LEU A 142 1.66 5.17 -0.93
CA LEU A 142 2.57 6.25 -1.33
C LEU A 142 1.85 7.32 -2.17
N SER A 143 1.05 6.88 -3.14
CA SER A 143 0.28 7.76 -4.02
C SER A 143 -0.72 8.62 -3.23
N MET A 144 -1.47 8.00 -2.30
CA MET A 144 -2.43 8.71 -1.45
C MET A 144 -1.77 9.65 -0.44
N ALA A 145 -0.58 9.30 0.07
CA ALA A 145 0.16 10.13 1.01
C ALA A 145 0.93 11.29 0.35
N GLY A 146 1.15 11.20 -0.96
CA GLY A 146 1.96 12.16 -1.72
C GLY A 146 1.22 12.82 -2.86
N ILE A 147 1.79 12.72 -4.07
CA ILE A 147 1.40 13.52 -5.23
C ILE A 147 0.25 12.94 -6.07
N GLY A 148 -0.44 11.91 -5.58
CA GLY A 148 -1.54 11.23 -6.27
C GLY A 148 -1.10 10.13 -7.25
N PHE A 149 -2.05 9.25 -7.57
CA PHE A 149 -1.81 8.03 -8.36
C PHE A 149 -1.32 8.29 -9.80
N ASP A 150 -1.78 9.37 -10.40
CA ASP A 150 -1.45 9.69 -11.80
C ASP A 150 -0.01 10.20 -11.94
N ARG A 151 0.53 10.81 -10.89
CA ARG A 151 1.89 11.38 -10.88
C ARG A 151 2.93 10.50 -10.21
N THR A 152 2.54 9.58 -9.32
CA THR A 152 3.45 8.60 -8.74
C THR A 152 3.82 7.54 -9.79
N ARG A 153 5.12 7.38 -10.07
CA ARG A 153 5.63 6.42 -11.05
C ARG A 153 5.99 5.09 -10.36
N LEU A 154 5.37 4.00 -10.79
CA LEU A 154 5.57 2.65 -10.26
C LEU A 154 6.41 1.82 -11.24
N LYS A 155 7.49 1.22 -10.73
CA LYS A 155 8.25 0.15 -11.40
C LYS A 155 8.02 -1.17 -10.67
N VAL A 156 7.65 -2.21 -11.41
CA VAL A 156 7.53 -3.58 -10.89
C VAL A 156 8.57 -4.44 -11.58
N ILE A 157 9.43 -5.10 -10.79
CA ILE A 157 10.60 -5.79 -11.31
C ILE A 157 10.69 -7.20 -10.73
N ALA A 158 10.78 -8.20 -11.61
CA ALA A 158 11.18 -9.56 -11.25
C ALA A 158 12.70 -9.63 -11.20
N VAL A 159 13.26 -9.99 -10.05
CA VAL A 159 14.72 -10.02 -9.84
C VAL A 159 15.14 -11.41 -9.36
N PRO A 160 15.83 -12.20 -10.20
CA PRO A 160 16.39 -13.49 -9.80
C PRO A 160 17.38 -13.35 -8.64
N GLY A 161 17.39 -14.32 -7.72
CA GLY A 161 18.33 -14.35 -6.60
C GLY A 161 18.01 -13.44 -5.41
N LEU A 162 16.91 -12.68 -5.43
CA LEU A 162 16.48 -11.92 -4.25
C LEU A 162 16.01 -12.82 -3.12
N THR A 163 16.58 -12.60 -1.93
CA THR A 163 16.16 -13.21 -0.66
C THR A 163 15.14 -12.35 0.09
N HIS A 164 15.13 -11.04 -0.17
CA HIS A 164 14.22 -10.08 0.44
C HIS A 164 13.43 -9.31 -0.63
N ASN A 165 12.22 -8.90 -0.28
CA ASN A 165 11.47 -7.97 -1.11
C ASN A 165 12.07 -6.57 -0.94
N THR A 166 12.51 -5.93 -2.03
CA THR A 166 13.11 -4.60 -1.97
C THR A 166 12.14 -3.56 -2.48
N HIS A 167 12.00 -2.46 -1.74
CA HIS A 167 11.25 -1.28 -2.16
C HIS A 167 12.19 -0.08 -2.16
N LEU A 168 12.31 0.62 -3.28
CA LEU A 168 13.06 1.86 -3.39
C LEU A 168 12.09 2.98 -3.70
N ILE A 169 12.03 3.98 -2.83
CA ILE A 169 11.25 5.21 -3.03
C ILE A 169 12.23 6.34 -3.30
N GLU A 170 11.97 7.11 -4.35
CA GLU A 170 12.72 8.32 -4.65
C GLU A 170 11.76 9.50 -4.71
N ILE A 171 12.13 10.60 -4.05
CA ILE A 171 11.37 11.84 -4.00
C ILE A 171 12.32 12.95 -4.41
N LYS A 172 11.93 13.76 -5.40
CA LYS A 172 12.71 14.92 -5.85
C LYS A 172 11.84 16.14 -5.86
N GLY A 173 12.32 17.22 -5.25
CA GLY A 173 11.60 18.48 -5.22
C GLY A 173 12.39 19.59 -4.56
N ARG A 174 11.67 20.63 -4.14
CA ARG A 174 12.25 21.86 -3.58
C ARG A 174 13.05 21.65 -2.30
N THR A 175 12.71 20.62 -1.53
CA THR A 175 13.40 20.26 -0.29
C THR A 175 14.64 19.39 -0.54
N GLY A 176 14.99 19.13 -1.79
CA GLY A 176 16.08 18.24 -2.19
C GLY A 176 15.60 16.86 -2.62
N ASN A 177 16.52 15.89 -2.54
CA ASN A 177 16.29 14.51 -2.97
C ASN A 177 16.27 13.58 -1.76
N VAL A 178 15.24 12.75 -1.66
CA VAL A 178 15.11 11.72 -0.62
C VAL A 178 15.09 10.36 -1.30
N SER A 179 15.89 9.43 -0.77
CA SER A 179 15.90 8.03 -1.19
C SER A 179 15.66 7.15 0.02
N VAL A 180 14.66 6.28 -0.06
CA VAL A 180 14.32 5.32 1.01
C VAL A 180 14.36 3.92 0.41
N LYS A 181 15.30 3.09 0.87
CA LYS A 181 15.39 1.68 0.49
C LYS A 181 14.96 0.82 1.67
N LEU A 182 14.02 -0.10 1.41
CA LEU A 182 13.60 -1.12 2.37
C LEU A 182 13.90 -2.50 1.81
N GLU A 183 14.54 -3.35 2.62
CA GLU A 183 14.82 -4.75 2.32
C GLU A 183 14.04 -5.61 3.31
N ASN A 184 12.81 -5.95 2.91
CA ASN A 184 11.84 -6.56 3.79
C ASN A 184 11.95 -8.08 3.80
N VAL A 185 11.98 -8.63 5.01
CA VAL A 185 11.78 -10.07 5.24
C VAL A 185 10.33 -10.44 4.82
N PRO A 186 10.15 -11.46 3.97
CA PRO A 186 8.83 -11.99 3.66
C PRO A 186 8.14 -12.56 4.91
N ALA A 187 6.81 -12.46 4.98
CA ALA A 187 6.06 -13.08 6.06
C ALA A 187 6.13 -14.62 5.96
N PRO A 188 6.32 -15.35 7.08
CA PRO A 188 6.49 -16.82 7.06
C PRO A 188 5.37 -17.57 6.32
N ASP A 189 4.11 -17.19 6.56
CA ASP A 189 2.94 -17.87 6.00
C ASP A 189 2.51 -17.33 4.62
N ASN A 190 3.05 -16.19 4.20
CA ASN A 190 2.74 -15.57 2.91
C ASN A 190 3.95 -14.77 2.38
N PRO A 191 4.84 -15.42 1.61
CA PRO A 191 6.04 -14.78 1.08
C PRO A 191 5.78 -13.57 0.15
N LYS A 192 4.55 -13.42 -0.37
CA LYS A 192 4.17 -12.25 -1.19
C LYS A 192 4.05 -10.97 -0.35
N THR A 193 3.87 -11.10 0.96
CA THR A 193 3.67 -10.00 1.91
C THR A 193 4.96 -9.73 2.69
N ALA A 194 5.33 -8.46 2.84
CA ALA A 194 6.41 -8.06 3.74
C ALA A 194 5.96 -8.20 5.20
N TRP A 195 6.79 -8.77 6.07
CA TRP A 195 6.44 -8.93 7.49
C TRP A 195 6.21 -7.57 8.18
N LEU A 196 6.94 -6.54 7.74
CA LEU A 196 6.74 -5.15 8.17
C LEU A 196 5.30 -4.64 7.93
N ALA A 197 4.61 -5.11 6.88
CA ALA A 197 3.23 -4.73 6.64
C ALA A 197 2.30 -5.19 7.77
N CYS A 198 2.52 -6.38 8.32
CA CYS A 198 1.77 -6.88 9.49
C CYS A 198 2.02 -6.00 10.72
N TYR A 199 3.28 -5.66 10.98
CA TYR A 199 3.64 -4.79 12.11
C TYR A 199 3.17 -3.34 11.93
N SER A 200 3.06 -2.85 10.69
CA SER A 200 2.47 -1.54 10.40
C SER A 200 1.01 -1.46 10.83
N ALA A 201 0.26 -2.57 10.73
CA ALA A 201 -1.12 -2.66 11.21
C ALA A 201 -1.18 -2.57 12.75
N LEU A 202 -0.29 -3.28 13.44
CA LEU A 202 -0.17 -3.24 14.89
C LEU A 202 0.27 -1.85 15.39
N ALA A 203 1.21 -1.21 14.68
CA ALA A 203 1.63 0.15 14.96
C ALA A 203 0.48 1.15 14.76
N ALA A 204 -0.29 0.99 13.68
CA ALA A 204 -1.49 1.80 13.44
C ALA A 204 -2.56 1.62 14.51
N LEU A 205 -2.77 0.39 14.98
CA LEU A 205 -3.70 0.11 16.09
C LEU A 205 -3.28 0.83 17.38
N LYS A 206 -1.99 0.79 17.72
CA LYS A 206 -1.44 1.53 18.88
C LYS A 206 -1.59 3.04 18.68
N ALA A 207 -1.28 3.53 17.48
CA ALA A 207 -1.38 4.95 17.17
C ALA A 207 -2.83 5.46 17.22
N ALA A 208 -3.81 4.69 16.73
CA ALA A 208 -5.22 5.09 16.71
C ALA A 208 -5.77 5.45 18.11
N LYS A 209 -5.20 4.88 19.18
CA LYS A 209 -5.59 5.15 20.57
C LYS A 209 -4.61 6.05 21.35
N SER A 210 -3.49 6.45 20.75
CA SER A 210 -2.44 7.22 21.43
C SER A 210 -2.69 8.74 21.37
N PRO A 211 -2.60 9.47 22.50
CA PRO A 211 -2.59 10.93 22.52
C PRO A 211 -1.22 11.55 22.19
N VAL A 212 -0.17 10.72 22.11
CA VAL A 212 1.20 11.14 21.78
C VAL A 212 1.55 10.75 20.35
N ARG A 213 2.23 11.64 19.64
CA ARG A 213 2.61 11.51 18.23
C ARG A 213 4.10 11.83 18.04
N TYR A 214 4.76 11.03 17.21
CA TYR A 214 6.14 11.23 16.76
C TYR A 214 6.14 11.07 15.23
N GLY A 215 6.83 11.96 14.51
CA GLY A 215 6.69 12.09 13.05
C GLY A 215 5.51 12.98 12.65
N THR A 216 4.96 12.79 11.44
CA THR A 216 3.71 13.44 11.00
C THR A 216 2.48 12.58 11.29
#